data_AF-A0AA47J299-F1
#
_entry.id   AF-A0AA47J299-F1
#
_cell.length_a   1.000
_cell.length_b   1.000
_cell.length_c   1.000
_cell.angle_alpha   90.00
_cell.angle_beta   90.00
_cell.angle_gamma   90.00
#
_symmetry.space_group_name_H-M   'P 1'
#
loop_
_entity.id
_entity.type
_entity.pdbx_description
1 polymer ?
#
loop_
_entity_poly.entity_id
_entity_poly.type
_entity_poly.pdbx_seq_one_letter_code
_entity_poly.pdbx_strand_id
1 'polypeptide(L)'
;MRDRIGIVTLHGYNNYGNKLQNYALKVTLEKLQFEVDTTVIEEKNVQRKREHDLIVKKMIRSPKEFPSIVSKLLKRKATSNQSKSKYAILREEMFKDFSNKYLNEIFFSLENGEDTSKIKGYSYFVTGSDQVWNPLYYGKLPIYFLTFTEKNKRIAYAPSISHDTLPNLYKKEYRKWLEEMASISIREDAGKEIIKELSGRDVPVLMDPTLLLKKEEWIGISKKSKYEPEEGYLLTYFLGDPEEKIANLIKNLAMERNLRIINLGDSNNQTFENGPSEFISYINNANAFFTDSFHGIVFSIILQTPFVAFKRKYSGPSMYSRIDTLLRKFDFKNREIENFDEDYFSMDFKNSTEILESEYQKSILYLKDALQIED
;
A
#
# COMPACT_ATOMS: atom_id res chain seq x y z
N MET A 1 -19.73 0.83 -26.38
CA MET A 1 -18.45 0.29 -25.85
C MET A 1 -18.26 0.93 -24.49
N ARG A 2 -18.00 0.17 -23.43
CA ARG A 2 -17.67 0.77 -22.13
C ARG A 2 -16.31 1.45 -22.26
N ASP A 3 -16.17 2.64 -21.68
CA ASP A 3 -14.87 3.30 -21.59
C ASP A 3 -13.91 2.45 -20.76
N ARG A 4 -12.62 2.48 -21.13
CA ARG A 4 -11.59 1.66 -20.51
C ARG A 4 -10.62 2.49 -19.69
N ILE A 5 -10.28 2.02 -18.50
CA ILE A 5 -9.33 2.64 -17.58
C ILE A 5 -8.13 1.72 -17.35
N GLY A 6 -6.93 2.29 -17.42
CA GLY A 6 -5.69 1.61 -17.03
C GLY A 6 -5.25 2.03 -15.63
N ILE A 7 -5.16 1.10 -14.70
CA ILE A 7 -4.57 1.36 -13.38
C ILE A 7 -3.04 1.22 -13.47
N VAL A 8 -2.30 2.17 -12.91
CA VAL A 8 -0.83 2.13 -12.81
C VAL A 8 -0.41 2.26 -11.34
N THR A 9 0.10 1.16 -10.78
CA THR A 9 0.55 1.11 -9.39
C THR A 9 1.73 0.14 -9.20
N LEU A 10 2.17 -0.07 -7.96
CA LEU A 10 3.19 -1.04 -7.59
C LEU A 10 2.68 -2.46 -7.91
N HIS A 11 3.37 -3.17 -8.82
CA HIS A 11 2.94 -4.47 -9.36
C HIS A 11 3.74 -5.68 -8.83
N GLY A 12 4.51 -5.51 -7.75
CA GLY A 12 5.36 -6.58 -7.21
C GLY A 12 4.56 -7.77 -6.64
N TYR A 13 5.09 -8.99 -6.78
CA TYR A 13 4.45 -10.24 -6.32
C TYR A 13 4.83 -10.66 -4.89
N ASN A 14 4.99 -9.70 -3.97
CA ASN A 14 5.42 -10.01 -2.60
C ASN A 14 4.89 -9.04 -1.52
N ASN A 15 3.96 -8.16 -1.86
CA ASN A 15 3.40 -7.18 -0.93
C ASN A 15 1.86 -7.22 -1.00
N TYR A 16 1.22 -7.62 0.10
CA TYR A 16 -0.24 -7.75 0.15
C TYR A 16 -0.95 -6.44 -0.18
N GLY A 17 -0.47 -5.34 0.41
CA GLY A 17 -1.01 -4.01 0.20
C GLY A 17 -1.07 -3.62 -1.27
N ASN A 18 0.04 -3.81 -2.00
CA ASN A 18 0.11 -3.50 -3.43
C ASN A 18 -0.98 -4.20 -4.25
N LYS A 19 -1.24 -5.49 -3.98
CA LYS A 19 -2.24 -6.27 -4.73
C LYS A 19 -3.67 -5.98 -4.28
N LEU A 20 -3.90 -5.86 -2.98
CA LEU A 20 -5.24 -5.66 -2.42
C LEU A 20 -5.77 -4.25 -2.72
N GLN A 21 -4.94 -3.21 -2.61
CA GLN A 21 -5.37 -1.85 -2.96
C GLN A 21 -5.70 -1.74 -4.46
N ASN A 22 -4.92 -2.41 -5.31
CA ASN A 22 -5.17 -2.42 -6.75
C ASN A 22 -6.49 -3.13 -7.07
N TYR A 23 -6.73 -4.30 -6.46
CA TYR A 23 -7.99 -5.01 -6.59
C TYR A 23 -9.18 -4.14 -6.19
N ALA A 24 -9.08 -3.44 -5.06
CA ALA A 24 -10.17 -2.62 -4.57
C ALA A 24 -10.48 -1.43 -5.49
N LEU A 25 -9.44 -0.76 -6.01
CA LEU A 25 -9.62 0.31 -6.98
C LEU A 25 -10.23 -0.21 -8.28
N LYS A 26 -9.76 -1.36 -8.77
CA LYS A 26 -10.32 -2.03 -9.96
C LYS A 26 -11.82 -2.31 -9.79
N VAL A 27 -12.21 -2.98 -8.71
CA VAL A 27 -13.62 -3.29 -8.43
C VAL A 27 -14.46 -2.02 -8.29
N THR A 28 -13.92 -0.98 -7.66
CA THR A 28 -14.62 0.30 -7.53
C THR A 28 -14.90 0.95 -8.89
N LEU A 29 -13.90 0.99 -9.77
CA LEU A 29 -14.04 1.54 -11.11
C LEU A 29 -14.97 0.68 -12.00
N GLU A 30 -14.94 -0.65 -11.84
CA GLU A 30 -15.89 -1.56 -12.50
C GLU A 30 -17.34 -1.32 -12.05
N LYS A 31 -17.58 -1.03 -10.76
CA LYS A 31 -18.91 -0.63 -10.25
C LYS A 31 -19.39 0.67 -10.88
N LEU A 32 -18.48 1.58 -11.23
CA LEU A 32 -18.75 2.80 -12.01
C LEU A 32 -18.89 2.55 -13.53
N GLN A 33 -19.08 1.29 -13.95
CA GLN A 33 -19.36 0.87 -15.33
C GLN A 33 -18.20 1.00 -16.33
N PHE A 34 -16.95 1.10 -15.87
CA PHE A 34 -15.77 1.04 -16.74
C PHE A 34 -15.26 -0.40 -16.96
N GLU A 35 -14.60 -0.63 -18.09
CA GLU A 35 -13.67 -1.76 -18.24
C GLU A 35 -12.32 -1.37 -17.64
N VAL A 36 -11.71 -2.25 -16.83
CA VAL A 36 -10.53 -1.87 -16.05
C VAL A 36 -9.42 -2.91 -16.17
N ASP A 37 -8.26 -2.44 -16.61
CA ASP A 37 -7.03 -3.24 -16.70
C ASP A 37 -5.99 -2.76 -15.69
N THR A 38 -5.25 -3.67 -15.08
CA THR A 38 -4.01 -3.31 -14.37
C THR A 38 -2.90 -3.20 -15.39
N THR A 39 -2.41 -2.00 -15.66
CA THR A 39 -1.36 -1.78 -16.65
C THR A 39 0.03 -1.77 -15.99
N VAL A 40 0.89 -2.67 -16.46
CA VAL A 40 2.28 -2.78 -16.01
C VAL A 40 3.18 -2.22 -17.09
N ILE A 41 3.85 -1.11 -16.79
CA ILE A 41 4.73 -0.43 -17.72
C ILE A 41 6.18 -0.77 -17.36
N GLU A 42 6.84 -1.48 -18.26
CA GLU A 42 8.25 -1.85 -18.16
C GLU A 42 9.09 -0.91 -19.00
N GLU A 43 9.90 -0.07 -18.35
CA GLU A 43 10.91 0.74 -19.03
C GLU A 43 12.18 -0.07 -19.26
N LYS A 44 12.52 -0.27 -20.55
CA LYS A 44 13.85 -0.80 -20.92
C LYS A 44 14.87 0.32 -20.81
N ASN A 45 15.96 0.07 -20.10
CA ASN A 45 17.09 0.99 -19.89
C ASN A 45 16.80 2.23 -19.03
N VAL A 46 16.23 2.06 -17.82
CA VAL A 46 16.21 3.13 -16.81
C VAL A 46 17.66 3.51 -16.48
N GLN A 47 18.17 4.60 -17.07
CA GLN A 47 19.46 5.16 -16.69
C GLN A 47 19.33 5.67 -15.26
N ARG A 48 19.73 4.83 -14.28
CA ARG A 48 19.94 5.29 -12.90
C ARG A 48 21.02 6.36 -12.94
N LYS A 49 20.64 7.63 -12.85
CA LYS A 49 21.60 8.73 -12.71
C LYS A 49 22.45 8.44 -11.48
N ARG A 50 23.78 8.44 -11.61
CA ARG A 50 24.73 8.23 -10.48
C ARG A 50 24.46 9.20 -9.32
N GLU A 51 23.97 10.39 -9.62
CA GLU A 51 23.53 11.40 -8.65
C GLU A 51 22.38 10.90 -7.76
N HIS A 52 21.41 10.18 -8.32
CA HIS A 52 20.32 9.56 -7.56
C HIS A 52 20.88 8.55 -6.55
N ASP A 53 21.79 7.68 -6.97
CA ASP A 53 22.39 6.68 -6.07
C ASP A 53 23.24 7.34 -4.96
N LEU A 54 23.93 8.45 -5.26
CA LEU A 54 24.68 9.24 -4.27
C LEU A 54 23.76 9.97 -3.29
N ILE A 55 22.59 10.41 -3.73
CA ILE A 55 21.65 11.15 -2.89
C ILE A 55 20.78 10.21 -2.06
N VAL A 56 20.33 9.09 -2.60
CA VAL A 56 19.80 7.97 -1.80
C VAL A 56 20.84 7.60 -0.73
N LYS A 57 22.12 7.47 -1.09
CA LYS A 57 23.20 7.25 -0.11
C LYS A 57 23.37 8.41 0.89
N LYS A 58 23.20 9.69 0.51
CA LYS A 58 23.35 10.87 1.39
C LYS A 58 22.14 11.07 2.30
N MET A 59 20.92 10.95 1.79
CA MET A 59 19.70 10.83 2.59
C MET A 59 19.95 9.76 3.64
N ILE A 60 20.47 8.60 3.26
CA ILE A 60 20.69 7.47 4.17
C ILE A 60 21.95 7.58 5.07
N ARG A 61 22.90 8.49 4.77
CA ARG A 61 24.14 8.69 5.55
C ARG A 61 24.12 9.92 6.47
N SER A 62 23.04 10.72 6.48
CA SER A 62 22.84 11.73 7.52
C SER A 62 22.65 11.04 8.88
N PRO A 63 23.60 11.13 9.84
CA PRO A 63 23.55 10.35 11.07
C PRO A 63 22.43 10.78 12.04
N LYS A 64 21.71 11.86 11.73
CA LYS A 64 20.60 12.34 12.55
C LYS A 64 19.22 11.86 12.08
N GLU A 65 19.06 11.33 10.86
CA GLU A 65 17.70 11.18 10.30
C GLU A 65 17.42 9.94 9.45
N PHE A 66 18.38 9.12 8.99
CA PHE A 66 18.08 8.09 7.95
C PHE A 66 18.82 6.72 7.81
N PRO A 67 19.58 6.15 8.78
CA PRO A 67 20.42 4.96 8.51
C PRO A 67 19.80 3.62 8.04
N SER A 68 18.54 3.25 8.35
CA SER A 68 18.14 1.82 8.32
C SER A 68 17.51 1.28 7.03
N ILE A 69 17.24 2.11 6.01
CA ILE A 69 16.71 1.63 4.71
C ILE A 69 17.80 0.91 3.90
N VAL A 70 19.07 1.34 4.06
CA VAL A 70 20.23 0.72 3.39
C VAL A 70 20.62 -0.61 4.02
N SER A 71 20.46 -0.81 5.34
CA SER A 71 20.80 -2.12 5.93
C SER A 71 19.90 -3.23 5.39
N LYS A 72 18.60 -2.96 5.17
CA LYS A 72 17.69 -3.92 4.50
C LYS A 72 17.92 -4.01 3.00
N LEU A 73 18.17 -2.92 2.26
CA LEU A 73 18.46 -3.00 0.80
C LEU A 73 19.82 -3.63 0.47
N LEU A 74 20.86 -3.37 1.28
CA LEU A 74 22.16 -4.03 1.19
C LEU A 74 22.09 -5.46 1.69
N LYS A 75 21.34 -5.77 2.76
CA LYS A 75 21.03 -7.17 3.11
C LYS A 75 20.29 -7.85 1.98
N ARG A 76 19.31 -7.21 1.32
CA ARG A 76 18.58 -7.78 0.17
C ARG A 76 19.48 -8.07 -1.04
N LYS A 77 20.51 -7.23 -1.26
CA LYS A 77 21.57 -7.50 -2.26
C LYS A 77 22.54 -8.60 -1.80
N ALA A 78 22.93 -8.63 -0.53
CA ALA A 78 23.82 -9.66 0.02
C ALA A 78 23.13 -11.04 0.14
N THR A 79 21.82 -11.07 0.40
CA THR A 79 20.97 -12.27 0.40
C THR A 79 20.45 -12.61 -0.99
N SER A 80 20.75 -11.83 -2.04
CA SER A 80 20.42 -12.23 -3.42
C SER A 80 21.26 -13.42 -3.90
N ASN A 81 22.35 -13.74 -3.18
CA ASN A 81 23.12 -14.97 -3.33
C ASN A 81 22.62 -16.12 -2.43
N GLN A 82 21.58 -15.91 -1.62
CA GLN A 82 20.97 -16.95 -0.81
C GLN A 82 19.75 -17.50 -1.58
N SER A 83 19.71 -18.82 -1.78
CA SER A 83 18.55 -19.49 -2.39
C SER A 83 17.27 -19.02 -1.69
N LYS A 84 16.28 -18.53 -2.46
CA LYS A 84 14.96 -18.19 -1.90
C LYS A 84 14.44 -19.41 -1.15
N SER A 85 13.92 -19.21 0.08
CA SER A 85 13.28 -20.32 0.79
C SER A 85 12.14 -20.89 -0.05
N LYS A 86 11.88 -22.19 0.08
CA LYS A 86 10.76 -22.86 -0.60
C LYS A 86 9.44 -22.09 -0.42
N TYR A 87 9.17 -21.60 0.80
CA TYR A 87 7.96 -20.84 1.11
C TYR A 87 7.92 -19.47 0.41
N ALA A 88 9.07 -18.82 0.18
CA ALA A 88 9.12 -17.56 -0.55
C ALA A 88 8.79 -17.74 -2.04
N ILE A 89 9.18 -18.86 -2.64
CA ILE A 89 8.82 -19.20 -4.03
C ILE A 89 7.32 -19.45 -4.12
N LEU A 90 6.78 -20.33 -3.26
CA LEU A 90 5.36 -20.66 -3.25
C LEU A 90 4.48 -19.43 -2.96
N ARG A 91 4.90 -18.58 -2.02
CA ARG A 91 4.23 -17.29 -1.78
C ARG A 91 4.19 -16.43 -3.03
N GLU A 92 5.30 -16.27 -3.75
CA GLU A 92 5.35 -15.49 -4.98
C GLU A 92 4.38 -16.03 -6.04
N GLU A 93 4.25 -17.37 -6.15
CA GLU A 93 3.26 -18.02 -7.02
C GLU A 93 1.83 -17.67 -6.61
N MET A 94 1.49 -17.74 -5.32
CA MET A 94 0.15 -17.37 -4.83
C MET A 94 -0.19 -15.89 -5.11
N PHE A 95 0.80 -15.00 -5.10
CA PHE A 95 0.62 -13.60 -5.51
C PHE A 95 0.38 -13.45 -7.02
N LYS A 96 1.03 -14.26 -7.86
CA LYS A 96 0.79 -14.31 -9.30
C LYS A 96 -0.59 -14.87 -9.60
N ASP A 97 -1.00 -15.94 -8.91
CA ASP A 97 -2.33 -16.53 -9.04
C ASP A 97 -3.43 -15.52 -8.71
N PHE A 98 -3.27 -14.75 -7.63
CA PHE A 98 -4.18 -13.66 -7.30
C PHE A 98 -4.25 -12.62 -8.42
N SER A 99 -3.09 -12.26 -8.99
CA SER A 99 -3.02 -11.26 -10.07
C SER A 99 -3.69 -11.74 -11.35
N ASN A 100 -3.42 -12.99 -11.76
CA ASN A 100 -4.05 -13.64 -12.91
C ASN A 100 -5.56 -13.75 -12.75
N LYS A 101 -6.03 -14.06 -11.53
CA LYS A 101 -7.45 -14.25 -11.26
C LYS A 101 -8.23 -12.93 -11.19
N TYR A 102 -7.66 -11.89 -10.58
CA TYR A 102 -8.44 -10.71 -10.18
C TYR A 102 -8.02 -9.38 -10.82
N LEU A 103 -6.78 -9.26 -11.30
CA LEU A 103 -6.22 -7.95 -11.69
C LEU A 103 -6.13 -7.70 -13.20
N ASN A 104 -6.22 -8.75 -14.03
CA ASN A 104 -6.04 -8.68 -15.49
C ASN A 104 -4.81 -7.81 -15.86
N GLU A 105 -3.61 -8.27 -15.51
CA GLU A 105 -2.39 -7.49 -15.72
C GLU A 105 -1.99 -7.47 -17.21
N ILE A 106 -1.96 -6.27 -17.79
CA ILE A 106 -1.54 -6.02 -19.17
C ILE A 106 -0.16 -5.37 -19.18
N PHE A 107 0.80 -6.02 -19.83
CA PHE A 107 2.20 -5.59 -19.85
C PHE A 107 2.50 -4.78 -21.09
N PHE A 108 3.07 -3.59 -20.89
CA PHE A 108 3.58 -2.72 -21.94
C PHE A 108 5.08 -2.52 -21.75
N SER A 109 5.86 -2.74 -22.80
CA SER A 109 7.26 -2.33 -22.84
C SER A 109 7.38 -0.97 -23.52
N LEU A 110 7.95 0.00 -22.80
CA LEU A 110 8.33 1.29 -23.36
C LEU A 110 9.87 1.37 -23.41
N GLU A 111 10.42 1.73 -24.57
CA GLU A 111 11.82 2.16 -24.65
C GLU A 111 11.94 3.66 -24.35
N ASN A 112 13.12 4.11 -23.89
CA ASN A 112 13.33 5.54 -23.59
C ASN A 112 13.03 6.41 -24.81
N GLY A 113 12.04 7.30 -24.70
CA GLY A 113 11.65 8.19 -25.79
C GLY A 113 10.80 7.54 -26.88
N GLU A 114 10.34 6.30 -26.69
CA GLU A 114 9.38 5.67 -27.60
C GLU A 114 8.01 6.34 -27.59
N ASP A 115 7.34 6.23 -28.73
CA ASP A 115 5.99 6.72 -28.96
C ASP A 115 4.98 5.97 -28.07
N THR A 116 4.33 6.73 -27.20
CA THR A 116 3.23 6.29 -26.33
C THR A 116 2.02 5.77 -27.10
N SER A 117 2.01 5.88 -28.43
CA SER A 117 1.00 5.33 -29.34
C SER A 117 0.79 3.80 -29.26
N LYS A 118 1.66 3.06 -28.56
CA LYS A 118 1.43 1.63 -28.25
C LYS A 118 0.37 1.43 -27.16
N ILE A 119 0.14 2.42 -26.30
CA ILE A 119 -0.84 2.35 -25.21
C ILE A 119 -2.12 3.09 -25.64
N LYS A 120 -2.90 2.46 -26.52
CA LYS A 120 -4.16 2.98 -27.06
C LYS A 120 -5.37 2.29 -26.46
N GLY A 121 -6.54 2.89 -26.64
CA GLY A 121 -7.83 2.31 -26.24
C GLY A 121 -8.25 2.60 -24.80
N TYR A 122 -7.52 3.47 -24.09
CA TYR A 122 -7.86 3.91 -22.74
C TYR A 122 -8.35 5.36 -22.76
N SER A 123 -9.48 5.58 -22.09
CA SER A 123 -10.09 6.90 -21.89
C SER A 123 -9.34 7.63 -20.78
N TYR A 124 -8.94 6.92 -19.72
CA TYR A 124 -8.16 7.44 -18.60
C TYR A 124 -7.11 6.46 -18.09
N PHE A 125 -6.10 6.99 -17.42
CA PHE A 125 -5.21 6.24 -16.55
C PHE A 125 -5.34 6.74 -15.12
N VAL A 126 -5.43 5.80 -14.17
CA VAL A 126 -5.51 6.11 -12.74
C VAL A 126 -4.26 5.56 -12.07
N THR A 127 -3.52 6.44 -11.38
CA THR A 127 -2.38 6.03 -10.55
C THR A 127 -2.73 6.07 -9.06
N GLY A 128 -2.03 5.23 -8.30
CA GLY A 128 -2.32 4.99 -6.89
C GLY A 128 -3.23 3.77 -6.69
N SER A 129 -3.68 3.52 -5.47
CA SER A 129 -3.10 4.05 -4.23
C SER A 129 -1.73 3.43 -3.95
N ASP A 130 -1.17 3.74 -2.79
CA ASP A 130 0.11 3.32 -2.24
C ASP A 130 1.31 4.23 -2.55
N GLN A 131 2.51 3.83 -2.14
CA GLN A 131 3.75 4.62 -2.17
C GLN A 131 4.30 4.87 -3.60
N VAL A 132 3.43 5.03 -4.59
CA VAL A 132 3.80 5.23 -6.00
C VAL A 132 4.55 6.55 -6.24
N TRP A 133 4.31 7.56 -5.40
CA TRP A 133 5.00 8.86 -5.43
C TRP A 133 6.13 8.96 -4.41
N ASN A 134 6.69 7.82 -4.00
CA ASN A 134 7.83 7.81 -3.09
C ASN A 134 9.12 8.25 -3.83
N PRO A 135 9.82 9.30 -3.37
CA PRO A 135 11.03 9.81 -4.04
C PRO A 135 12.17 8.78 -4.12
N LEU A 136 12.18 7.76 -3.26
CA LEU A 136 13.16 6.66 -3.32
C LEU A 136 12.98 5.76 -4.57
N TYR A 137 11.85 5.87 -5.27
CA TYR A 137 11.57 5.18 -6.52
C TYR A 137 11.83 6.02 -7.77
N TYR A 138 12.66 7.07 -7.68
CA TYR A 138 12.84 8.11 -8.70
C TYR A 138 12.85 7.64 -10.17
N GLY A 139 13.57 6.55 -10.47
CA GLY A 139 13.65 6.02 -11.84
C GLY A 139 12.33 5.52 -12.43
N LYS A 140 11.28 5.34 -11.62
CA LYS A 140 9.93 4.92 -12.05
C LYS A 140 8.87 6.01 -11.83
N LEU A 141 9.23 7.15 -11.25
CA LEU A 141 8.26 8.20 -10.93
C LEU A 141 7.50 8.76 -12.13
N PRO A 142 8.13 9.03 -13.30
CA PRO A 142 7.38 9.52 -14.46
C PRO A 142 6.20 8.63 -14.84
N ILE A 143 6.39 7.30 -14.78
CA ILE A 143 5.32 6.30 -15.00
C ILE A 143 4.19 6.46 -13.99
N TYR A 144 4.52 6.63 -12.70
CA TYR A 144 3.52 6.84 -11.64
C TYR A 144 2.90 8.24 -11.62
N PHE A 145 3.42 9.19 -12.41
CA PHE A 145 2.75 10.45 -12.74
C PHE A 145 2.07 10.38 -14.11
N LEU A 146 1.98 9.19 -14.70
CA LEU A 146 1.28 8.92 -15.95
C LEU A 146 1.81 9.76 -17.12
N THR A 147 3.11 10.10 -17.11
CA THR A 147 3.69 11.01 -18.12
C THR A 147 3.68 10.43 -19.55
N PHE A 148 3.41 9.14 -19.68
CA PHE A 148 3.27 8.42 -20.94
C PHE A 148 1.90 8.63 -21.61
N THR A 149 0.95 9.35 -21.01
CA THR A 149 -0.37 9.62 -21.63
C THR A 149 -0.68 11.12 -21.66
N GLU A 150 -1.73 11.51 -22.37
CA GLU A 150 -2.19 12.90 -22.48
C GLU A 150 -2.61 13.46 -21.12
N LYS A 151 -2.35 14.75 -20.86
CA LYS A 151 -2.54 15.39 -19.54
C LYS A 151 -3.97 15.24 -19.00
N ASN A 152 -4.97 15.40 -19.86
CA ASN A 152 -6.40 15.26 -19.53
C ASN A 152 -6.81 13.83 -19.14
N LYS A 153 -5.95 12.83 -19.40
CA LYS A 153 -6.21 11.41 -19.07
C LYS A 153 -5.54 10.97 -17.76
N ARG A 154 -4.80 11.85 -17.08
CA ARG A 154 -3.98 11.51 -15.91
C ARG A 154 -4.72 11.79 -14.61
N ILE A 155 -5.12 10.73 -13.91
CA ILE A 155 -5.86 10.83 -12.65
C ILE A 155 -5.05 10.17 -11.53
N ALA A 156 -4.96 10.83 -10.38
CA ALA A 156 -4.38 10.25 -9.16
C ALA A 156 -5.47 9.92 -8.14
N TYR A 157 -5.58 8.66 -7.74
CA TYR A 157 -6.44 8.22 -6.64
C TYR A 157 -5.58 7.83 -5.43
N ALA A 158 -5.62 8.67 -4.39
CA ALA A 158 -4.92 8.49 -3.12
C ALA A 158 -3.47 7.95 -3.21
N PRO A 159 -2.60 8.45 -4.12
CA PRO A 159 -1.18 8.10 -4.05
C PRO A 159 -0.57 8.57 -2.72
N SER A 160 0.62 8.07 -2.43
CA SER A 160 1.36 8.42 -1.22
C SER A 160 2.80 8.77 -1.54
N ILE A 161 3.27 9.88 -0.96
CA ILE A 161 4.65 10.34 -1.02
C ILE A 161 5.49 9.66 0.07
N SER A 162 4.83 9.20 1.15
CA SER A 162 5.40 8.43 2.26
C SER A 162 6.43 9.16 3.13
N HIS A 163 6.62 10.44 2.88
CA HIS A 163 7.59 11.29 3.56
C HIS A 163 6.92 12.64 3.83
N ASP A 164 7.22 13.21 4.99
CA ASP A 164 6.65 14.50 5.39
C ASP A 164 7.33 15.68 4.67
N THR A 165 8.46 15.44 4.01
CA THR A 165 9.17 16.43 3.19
C THR A 165 9.67 15.82 1.89
N LEU A 166 9.75 16.65 0.84
CA LEU A 166 10.34 16.28 -0.44
C LEU A 166 11.73 16.93 -0.60
N PRO A 167 12.79 16.14 -0.86
CA PRO A 167 14.12 16.68 -1.14
C PRO A 167 14.11 17.69 -2.29
N ASN A 168 14.84 18.81 -2.12
CA ASN A 168 14.89 19.93 -3.09
C ASN A 168 15.18 19.50 -4.53
N LEU A 169 15.98 18.45 -4.73
CA LEU A 169 16.35 17.96 -6.05
C LEU A 169 15.16 17.44 -6.85
N TYR A 170 14.10 16.95 -6.19
CA TYR A 170 12.94 16.37 -6.83
C TYR A 170 11.80 17.38 -6.99
N LYS A 171 11.87 18.52 -6.29
CA LYS A 171 10.80 19.53 -6.29
C LYS A 171 10.49 20.06 -7.68
N LYS A 172 11.50 20.18 -8.56
CA LYS A 172 11.31 20.67 -9.94
C LYS A 172 10.50 19.67 -10.76
N GLU A 173 10.88 18.40 -10.78
CA GLU A 173 10.17 17.36 -11.51
C GLU A 173 8.77 17.12 -10.94
N TYR A 174 8.62 17.02 -9.61
CA TYR A 174 7.31 16.86 -8.96
C TYR A 174 6.37 18.01 -9.30
N ARG A 175 6.84 19.27 -9.23
CA ARG A 175 6.02 20.42 -9.62
C ARG A 175 5.47 20.27 -11.03
N LYS A 176 6.36 19.99 -12.00
CA LYS A 176 5.96 19.78 -13.40
C LYS A 176 4.92 18.67 -13.50
N TRP A 177 5.16 17.52 -12.88
CA TRP A 177 4.25 16.38 -13.00
C TRP A 177 2.88 16.66 -12.35
N LEU A 178 2.85 17.31 -11.18
CA LEU A 178 1.61 17.68 -10.48
C LEU A 178 0.79 18.72 -11.27
N GLU A 179 1.43 19.68 -11.92
CA GLU A 179 0.76 20.66 -12.80
C GLU A 179 0.14 20.00 -14.04
N GLU A 180 0.68 18.85 -14.48
CA GLU A 180 0.23 18.14 -15.67
C GLU A 180 -0.80 17.03 -15.41
N MET A 181 -1.14 16.75 -14.15
CA MET A 181 -2.22 15.83 -13.79
C MET A 181 -3.58 16.51 -14.00
N ALA A 182 -4.55 15.84 -14.63
CA ALA A 182 -5.92 16.34 -14.71
C ALA A 182 -6.52 16.46 -13.30
N SER A 183 -6.53 15.36 -12.56
CA SER A 183 -7.13 15.28 -11.23
C SER A 183 -6.16 14.67 -10.23
N ILE A 184 -6.12 15.27 -9.03
CA ILE A 184 -5.26 14.83 -7.95
C ILE A 184 -6.08 14.69 -6.67
N SER A 185 -5.91 13.54 -6.03
CA SER A 185 -6.15 13.32 -4.60
C SER A 185 -4.86 12.80 -3.95
N ILE A 186 -4.83 12.66 -2.63
CA ILE A 186 -3.67 12.14 -1.89
C ILE A 186 -4.14 11.34 -0.67
N ARG A 187 -3.34 10.40 -0.16
CA ARG A 187 -3.73 9.54 0.98
C ARG A 187 -3.47 10.14 2.36
N GLU A 188 -2.57 11.12 2.47
CA GLU A 188 -2.13 11.67 3.75
C GLU A 188 -2.05 13.20 3.75
N ASP A 189 -2.33 13.83 4.91
CA ASP A 189 -2.29 15.29 5.09
C ASP A 189 -0.91 15.88 4.73
N ALA A 190 0.18 15.22 5.15
CA ALA A 190 1.53 15.68 4.82
C ALA A 190 1.78 15.75 3.31
N GLY A 191 1.21 14.81 2.55
CA GLY A 191 1.30 14.82 1.08
C GLY A 191 0.47 15.95 0.47
N LYS A 192 -0.68 16.29 1.05
CA LYS A 192 -1.50 17.44 0.64
C LYS A 192 -0.70 18.75 0.76
N GLU A 193 -0.01 18.95 1.88
CA GLU A 193 0.81 20.15 2.09
C GLU A 193 1.94 20.25 1.07
N ILE A 194 2.61 19.13 0.73
CA ILE A 194 3.63 19.11 -0.32
C ILE A 194 3.04 19.48 -1.69
N ILE A 195 1.85 18.97 -2.03
CA ILE A 195 1.20 19.30 -3.32
C ILE A 195 0.82 20.78 -3.37
N LYS A 196 0.32 21.33 -2.25
CA LYS A 196 -0.01 22.75 -2.14
C LYS A 196 1.22 23.64 -2.30
N GLU A 197 2.32 23.31 -1.63
CA GLU A 197 3.61 24.03 -1.75
C GLU A 197 4.15 24.01 -3.18
N LEU A 198 4.10 22.85 -3.85
CA LEU A 198 4.75 22.68 -5.16
C LEU A 198 3.91 23.22 -6.32
N SER A 199 2.60 23.03 -6.29
CA SER A 199 1.70 23.29 -7.43
C SER A 199 0.63 24.35 -7.16
N GLY A 200 0.46 24.80 -5.91
CA GLY A 200 -0.61 25.72 -5.51
C GLY A 200 -2.01 25.07 -5.43
N ARG A 201 -2.17 23.83 -5.87
CA ARG A 201 -3.45 23.09 -5.88
C ARG A 201 -3.83 22.68 -4.46
N ASP A 202 -5.08 22.94 -4.10
CA ASP A 202 -5.71 22.30 -2.93
C ASP A 202 -6.37 21.00 -3.41
N VAL A 203 -6.05 19.87 -2.76
CA VAL A 203 -6.47 18.54 -3.20
C VAL A 203 -7.14 17.77 -2.05
N PRO A 204 -8.14 16.92 -2.33
CA PRO A 204 -8.76 16.11 -1.29
C PRO A 204 -7.80 15.04 -0.77
N VAL A 205 -7.78 14.89 0.55
CA VAL A 205 -7.23 13.69 1.20
C VAL A 205 -8.30 12.61 1.17
N LEU A 206 -8.02 11.50 0.48
CA LEU A 206 -8.93 10.36 0.33
C LEU A 206 -8.34 9.11 0.99
N MET A 207 -9.20 8.19 1.36
CA MET A 207 -8.75 6.92 1.93
C MET A 207 -8.17 5.98 0.87
N ASP A 208 -7.37 5.03 1.35
CA ASP A 208 -6.89 3.92 0.55
C ASP A 208 -8.08 3.15 -0.06
N PRO A 209 -8.02 2.74 -1.34
CA PRO A 209 -9.12 2.10 -2.03
C PRO A 209 -9.55 0.79 -1.38
N THR A 210 -8.67 0.16 -0.58
CA THR A 210 -9.05 -1.04 0.19
C THR A 210 -10.29 -0.84 1.06
N LEU A 211 -10.50 0.38 1.56
CA LEU A 211 -11.63 0.76 2.40
C LEU A 211 -12.91 1.09 1.61
N LEU A 212 -12.87 1.06 0.27
CA LEU A 212 -14.05 1.26 -0.58
C LEU A 212 -14.86 -0.02 -0.81
N LEU A 213 -14.31 -1.17 -0.40
CA LEU A 213 -15.01 -2.45 -0.44
C LEU A 213 -15.48 -2.84 0.96
N LYS A 214 -16.68 -3.40 1.02
CA LYS A 214 -17.27 -3.88 2.28
C LYS A 214 -16.61 -5.19 2.72
N LYS A 215 -16.76 -5.51 4.01
CA LYS A 215 -16.26 -6.76 4.61
C LYS A 215 -16.66 -7.98 3.78
N GLU A 216 -17.92 -8.06 3.38
CA GLU A 216 -18.47 -9.20 2.65
C GLU A 216 -17.81 -9.40 1.28
N GLU A 217 -17.40 -8.32 0.62
CA GLU A 217 -16.70 -8.37 -0.66
C GLU A 217 -15.29 -8.94 -0.49
N TRP A 218 -14.60 -8.57 0.59
CA TRP A 218 -13.31 -9.15 0.96
C TRP A 218 -13.41 -10.61 1.34
N ILE A 219 -14.44 -10.99 2.12
CA ILE A 219 -14.70 -12.39 2.45
C ILE A 219 -14.96 -13.21 1.19
N GLY A 220 -15.66 -12.66 0.19
CA GLY A 220 -15.94 -13.33 -1.09
C GLY A 220 -14.69 -13.73 -1.88
N ILE A 221 -13.55 -13.07 -1.67
CA ILE A 221 -12.25 -13.44 -2.28
C ILE A 221 -11.25 -14.01 -1.28
N SER A 222 -11.63 -14.15 -0.01
CA SER A 222 -10.80 -14.76 1.02
C SER A 222 -10.64 -16.26 0.77
N LYS A 223 -9.51 -16.81 1.21
CA LYS A 223 -9.24 -18.24 1.10
C LYS A 223 -8.51 -18.71 2.34
N LYS A 224 -9.02 -19.76 2.99
CA LYS A 224 -8.36 -20.34 4.16
C LYS A 224 -7.03 -20.98 3.75
N SER A 225 -5.95 -20.64 4.46
CA SER A 225 -4.66 -21.29 4.27
C SER A 225 -4.70 -22.71 4.84
N LYS A 226 -3.99 -23.66 4.21
CA LYS A 226 -3.80 -25.01 4.77
C LYS A 226 -2.99 -25.01 6.09
N TYR A 227 -2.31 -23.91 6.39
CA TYR A 227 -1.55 -23.70 7.62
C TYR A 227 -2.26 -22.76 8.61
N GLU A 228 -3.49 -22.38 8.31
CA GLU A 228 -4.33 -21.63 9.24
C GLU A 228 -4.86 -22.61 10.32
N PRO A 229 -4.64 -22.32 11.61
CA PRO A 229 -5.12 -23.17 12.68
C PRO A 229 -6.65 -23.16 12.77
N GLU A 230 -7.23 -24.23 13.30
CA GLU A 230 -8.65 -24.27 13.68
C GLU A 230 -8.86 -23.67 15.08
N GLU A 231 -7.85 -23.78 15.94
CA GLU A 231 -7.78 -23.14 17.24
C GLU A 231 -7.53 -21.63 17.17
N GLY A 232 -7.83 -20.91 18.25
CA GLY A 232 -7.58 -19.47 18.35
C GLY A 232 -6.09 -19.10 18.23
N TYR A 233 -5.82 -17.95 17.62
CA TYR A 233 -4.46 -17.47 17.41
C TYR A 233 -4.31 -15.95 17.50
N LEU A 234 -3.10 -15.53 17.88
CA LEU A 234 -2.61 -14.16 17.79
C LEU A 234 -1.79 -14.06 16.50
N LEU A 235 -2.24 -13.18 15.61
CA LEU A 235 -1.57 -12.93 14.33
C LEU A 235 -0.50 -11.85 14.48
N THR A 236 0.64 -12.05 13.82
CA THR A 236 1.70 -11.05 13.70
C THR A 236 2.14 -10.87 12.26
N TYR A 237 2.35 -9.61 11.86
CA TYR A 237 2.94 -9.27 10.58
C TYR A 237 3.66 -7.93 10.72
N PHE A 238 4.98 -7.99 10.78
CA PHE A 238 5.83 -6.81 10.89
C PHE A 238 6.71 -6.69 9.64
N LEU A 239 6.78 -5.50 9.06
CA LEU A 239 7.75 -5.19 8.01
C LEU A 239 9.13 -4.86 8.61
N GLY A 240 9.15 -4.40 9.87
CA GLY A 240 10.33 -4.29 10.73
C GLY A 240 10.56 -5.55 11.57
N ASP A 241 11.76 -5.70 12.13
CA ASP A 241 11.96 -6.69 13.21
C ASP A 241 11.47 -6.04 14.51
N PRO A 242 10.51 -6.65 15.24
CA PRO A 242 10.05 -6.08 16.50
C PRO A 242 11.17 -6.12 17.55
N GLU A 243 11.17 -5.17 18.47
CA GLU A 243 12.08 -5.19 19.62
C GLU A 243 11.83 -6.43 20.49
N GLU A 244 12.86 -6.91 21.18
CA GLU A 244 12.77 -8.07 22.07
C GLU A 244 11.65 -7.93 23.11
N LYS A 245 11.48 -6.72 23.68
CA LYS A 245 10.37 -6.42 24.60
C LYS A 245 8.98 -6.65 23.98
N ILE A 246 8.82 -6.32 22.69
CA ILE A 246 7.56 -6.52 21.95
C ILE A 246 7.36 -8.00 21.66
N ALA A 247 8.43 -8.70 21.25
CA ALA A 247 8.37 -10.14 21.02
C ALA A 247 8.01 -10.91 22.29
N ASN A 248 8.55 -10.51 23.45
CA ASN A 248 8.22 -11.11 24.75
C ASN A 248 6.79 -10.79 25.20
N LEU A 249 6.31 -9.56 24.99
CA LEU A 249 4.91 -9.20 25.24
C LEU A 249 3.96 -10.11 24.45
N ILE A 250 4.18 -10.26 23.15
CA ILE A 250 3.35 -11.10 22.28
C ILE A 250 3.35 -12.56 22.75
N LYS A 251 4.52 -13.09 23.13
CA LYS A 251 4.63 -14.46 23.67
C LYS A 251 3.84 -14.63 24.96
N ASN A 252 3.96 -13.69 25.90
CA ASN A 252 3.26 -13.76 27.18
C ASN A 252 1.74 -13.70 26.99
N LEU A 253 1.24 -12.74 26.20
CA LEU A 253 -0.19 -12.61 25.91
C LEU A 253 -0.77 -13.87 25.23
N ALA A 254 -0.02 -14.44 24.29
CA ALA A 254 -0.45 -15.68 23.64
C ALA A 254 -0.50 -16.86 24.62
N MET A 255 0.50 -17.00 25.51
CA MET A 255 0.51 -18.04 26.55
C MET A 255 -0.65 -17.87 27.53
N GLU A 256 -0.89 -16.64 28.02
CA GLU A 256 -1.97 -16.31 28.96
C GLU A 256 -3.36 -16.61 28.39
N ARG A 257 -3.53 -16.46 27.07
CA ARG A 257 -4.80 -16.75 26.37
C ARG A 257 -4.86 -18.12 25.72
N ASN A 258 -3.83 -18.96 25.89
CA ASN A 258 -3.70 -20.26 25.22
C ASN A 258 -3.88 -20.16 23.69
N LEU A 259 -3.29 -19.13 23.08
CA LEU A 259 -3.36 -18.86 21.64
C LEU A 259 -2.07 -19.28 20.95
N ARG A 260 -2.22 -19.79 19.73
CA ARG A 260 -1.08 -20.00 18.84
C ARG A 260 -0.58 -18.66 18.29
N ILE A 261 0.72 -18.48 18.12
CA ILE A 261 1.27 -17.32 17.40
C ILE A 261 1.46 -17.70 15.93
N ILE A 262 0.85 -16.92 15.03
CA ILE A 262 1.05 -17.02 13.59
C ILE A 262 1.83 -15.79 13.12
N ASN A 263 2.97 -16.01 12.44
CA ASN A 263 3.82 -14.93 11.95
C ASN A 263 3.92 -14.97 10.42
N LEU A 264 3.22 -14.06 9.75
CA LEU A 264 3.20 -14.00 8.28
C LEU A 264 4.46 -13.35 7.67
N GLY A 265 5.37 -12.86 8.51
CA GLY A 265 6.64 -12.24 8.13
C GLY A 265 7.85 -13.17 8.21
N ASP A 266 7.73 -14.36 8.83
CA ASP A 266 8.85 -15.29 9.00
C ASP A 266 9.00 -16.23 7.80
N SER A 267 9.93 -15.93 6.90
CA SER A 267 10.18 -16.71 5.67
C SER A 267 10.68 -18.14 5.89
N ASN A 268 11.00 -18.51 7.12
CA ASN A 268 11.42 -19.87 7.50
C ASN A 268 10.26 -20.72 8.01
N ASN A 269 9.09 -20.13 8.26
CA ASN A 269 7.90 -20.82 8.75
C ASN A 269 6.94 -21.16 7.60
N GLN A 270 6.28 -22.32 7.68
CA GLN A 270 5.29 -22.74 6.68
C GLN A 270 4.11 -21.77 6.52
N THR A 271 3.76 -21.05 7.58
CA THR A 271 2.70 -20.00 7.54
C THR A 271 3.05 -18.83 6.62
N PHE A 272 4.31 -18.70 6.19
CA PHE A 272 4.73 -17.73 5.18
C PHE A 272 4.20 -18.04 3.77
N GLU A 273 3.88 -19.30 3.49
CA GLU A 273 3.24 -19.75 2.25
C GLU A 273 1.76 -19.34 2.23
N ASN A 274 1.51 -18.07 1.91
CA ASN A 274 0.17 -17.51 1.84
C ASN A 274 0.13 -16.30 0.87
N GLY A 275 -0.97 -16.11 0.15
CA GLY A 275 -1.18 -15.01 -0.79
C GLY A 275 -2.12 -13.93 -0.27
N PRO A 276 -2.53 -12.97 -1.12
CA PRO A 276 -3.47 -11.91 -0.72
C PRO A 276 -4.83 -12.43 -0.23
N SER A 277 -5.36 -13.51 -0.81
CA SER A 277 -6.61 -14.13 -0.34
C SER A 277 -6.50 -14.78 1.04
N GLU A 278 -5.36 -15.43 1.32
CA GLU A 278 -5.08 -16.02 2.62
C GLU A 278 -4.78 -14.97 3.68
N PHE A 279 -4.16 -13.84 3.32
CA PHE A 279 -3.95 -12.71 4.23
C PHE A 279 -5.27 -12.18 4.81
N ILE A 280 -6.33 -12.09 3.98
CA ILE A 280 -7.68 -11.71 4.41
C ILE A 280 -8.21 -12.73 5.43
N SER A 281 -8.09 -14.03 5.13
CA SER A 281 -8.55 -15.11 6.02
C SER A 281 -7.84 -15.06 7.38
N TYR A 282 -6.52 -14.94 7.36
CA TYR A 282 -5.71 -14.85 8.57
C TYR A 282 -6.11 -13.68 9.46
N ILE A 283 -6.41 -12.51 8.88
CA ILE A 283 -6.84 -11.36 9.68
C ILE A 283 -8.26 -11.58 10.20
N ASN A 284 -9.19 -12.03 9.34
CA ASN A 284 -10.60 -12.18 9.72
C ASN A 284 -10.81 -13.15 10.88
N ASN A 285 -10.00 -14.21 10.97
CA ASN A 285 -10.17 -15.28 11.95
C ASN A 285 -9.25 -15.15 13.17
N ALA A 286 -8.36 -14.15 13.22
CA ALA A 286 -7.46 -13.94 14.35
C ALA A 286 -8.20 -13.42 15.59
N ASN A 287 -7.75 -13.81 16.78
CA ASN A 287 -8.24 -13.23 18.04
C ASN A 287 -7.69 -11.82 18.28
N ALA A 288 -6.48 -11.55 17.79
CA ALA A 288 -5.90 -10.21 17.75
C ALA A 288 -4.79 -10.15 16.69
N PHE A 289 -4.57 -8.96 16.12
CA PHE A 289 -3.53 -8.73 15.12
C PHE A 289 -2.53 -7.65 15.56
N PHE A 290 -1.26 -8.04 15.68
CA PHE A 290 -0.18 -7.17 16.10
C PHE A 290 0.69 -6.85 14.89
N THR A 291 0.73 -5.58 14.48
CA THR A 291 1.34 -5.21 13.20
C THR A 291 1.89 -3.79 13.19
N ASP A 292 2.88 -3.58 12.32
CA ASP A 292 3.37 -2.26 11.93
C ASP A 292 2.98 -1.90 10.48
N SER A 293 2.10 -2.70 9.87
CA SER A 293 1.69 -2.59 8.47
C SER A 293 0.45 -1.71 8.36
N PHE A 294 0.53 -0.66 7.54
CA PHE A 294 -0.62 0.18 7.19
C PHE A 294 -1.80 -0.66 6.70
N HIS A 295 -1.58 -1.52 5.69
CA HIS A 295 -2.64 -2.37 5.16
C HIS A 295 -3.07 -3.46 6.16
N GLY A 296 -2.19 -3.86 7.09
CA GLY A 296 -2.60 -4.76 8.16
C GLY A 296 -3.66 -4.11 9.06
N ILE A 297 -3.43 -2.87 9.47
CA ILE A 297 -4.37 -2.08 10.27
C ILE A 297 -5.67 -1.82 9.49
N VAL A 298 -5.57 -1.42 8.22
CA VAL A 298 -6.74 -1.19 7.37
C VAL A 298 -7.63 -2.44 7.29
N PHE A 299 -7.03 -3.61 7.02
CA PHE A 299 -7.79 -4.85 6.97
C PHE A 299 -8.35 -5.27 8.34
N SER A 300 -7.66 -4.99 9.44
CA SER A 300 -8.24 -5.17 10.78
C SER A 300 -9.48 -4.31 11.00
N ILE A 301 -9.50 -3.06 10.55
CA ILE A 301 -10.68 -2.18 10.62
C ILE A 301 -11.83 -2.75 9.78
N ILE A 302 -11.55 -3.10 8.52
CA ILE A 302 -12.55 -3.64 7.58
C ILE A 302 -13.15 -4.95 8.10
N LEU A 303 -12.29 -5.87 8.58
CA LEU A 303 -12.70 -7.20 9.02
C LEU A 303 -13.18 -7.22 10.47
N GLN A 304 -13.03 -6.11 11.19
CA GLN A 304 -13.37 -5.94 12.60
C GLN A 304 -12.58 -6.89 13.51
N THR A 305 -11.29 -7.03 13.22
CA THR A 305 -10.35 -7.84 14.01
C THR A 305 -9.60 -6.93 14.99
N PRO A 306 -9.68 -7.16 16.32
CA PRO A 306 -8.91 -6.40 17.31
C PRO A 306 -7.43 -6.31 16.94
N PHE A 307 -6.83 -5.14 17.03
CA PHE A 307 -5.46 -4.94 16.57
C PHE A 307 -4.64 -4.03 17.49
N VAL A 308 -3.32 -4.15 17.40
CA VAL A 308 -2.37 -3.21 18.02
C VAL A 308 -1.42 -2.70 16.96
N ALA A 309 -1.36 -1.38 16.83
CA ALA A 309 -0.51 -0.68 15.87
C ALA A 309 0.85 -0.36 16.50
N PHE A 310 1.91 -0.85 15.86
CA PHE A 310 3.28 -0.61 16.28
C PHE A 310 3.96 0.43 15.39
N LYS A 311 4.74 1.31 16.01
CA LYS A 311 5.68 2.17 15.29
C LYS A 311 6.90 1.38 14.91
N ARG A 312 7.29 1.49 13.64
CA ARG A 312 8.53 0.89 13.17
C ARG A 312 9.69 1.73 13.67
N LYS A 313 10.63 1.13 14.40
CA LYS A 313 11.92 1.77 14.67
C LYS A 313 12.76 1.76 13.40
N TYR A 314 12.56 2.77 12.56
CA TYR A 314 13.56 3.16 11.57
C TYR A 314 14.38 4.30 12.15
N SER A 315 15.67 4.31 11.85
CA SER A 315 16.46 5.52 12.00
C SER A 315 16.19 6.50 10.84
N GLY A 316 15.01 6.44 10.20
CA GLY A 316 14.54 7.16 9.01
C GLY A 316 13.37 8.09 9.30
N PRO A 317 12.90 8.89 8.34
CA PRO A 317 11.66 9.62 8.42
C PRO A 317 10.57 8.65 8.72
N SER A 318 9.67 9.18 9.51
CA SER A 318 8.48 8.50 9.88
C SER A 318 7.65 8.20 8.63
N MET A 319 7.67 6.96 8.16
CA MET A 319 6.66 6.44 7.24
C MET A 319 5.28 6.25 7.92
N TYR A 320 5.18 6.69 9.18
CA TYR A 320 4.06 6.49 10.09
C TYR A 320 2.92 7.49 9.89
N SER A 321 3.14 8.63 9.23
CA SER A 321 2.12 9.67 9.06
C SER A 321 0.81 9.12 8.46
N ARG A 322 0.89 8.08 7.62
CA ARG A 322 -0.28 7.34 7.09
C ARG A 322 -1.04 6.53 8.14
N ILE A 323 -0.33 5.84 9.02
CA ILE A 323 -0.94 5.09 10.12
C ILE A 323 -1.54 6.07 11.11
N ASP A 324 -0.81 7.13 11.46
CA ASP A 324 -1.31 8.19 12.34
C ASP A 324 -2.58 8.86 11.78
N THR A 325 -2.59 9.23 10.49
CA THR A 325 -3.78 9.81 9.82
C THR A 325 -4.95 8.83 9.87
N LEU A 326 -4.72 7.55 9.61
CA LEU A 326 -5.74 6.51 9.68
C LEU A 326 -6.31 6.36 11.09
N LEU A 327 -5.45 6.23 12.10
CA LEU A 327 -5.89 6.03 13.48
C LEU A 327 -6.59 7.26 14.04
N ARG A 328 -6.15 8.49 13.70
CA ARG A 328 -6.88 9.71 14.05
C ARG A 328 -8.26 9.76 13.40
N LYS A 329 -8.34 9.41 12.11
CA LYS A 329 -9.60 9.45 11.35
C LYS A 329 -10.64 8.48 11.92
N PHE A 330 -10.21 7.29 12.36
CA PHE A 330 -11.09 6.26 12.91
C PHE A 330 -11.23 6.30 14.44
N ASP A 331 -10.66 7.30 15.11
CA ASP A 331 -10.63 7.42 16.56
C ASP A 331 -10.03 6.19 17.28
N PHE A 332 -8.96 5.64 16.70
CA PHE A 332 -8.26 4.44 17.20
C PHE A 332 -6.82 4.75 17.65
N LYS A 333 -6.57 5.96 18.13
CA LYS A 333 -5.24 6.37 18.63
C LYS A 333 -4.81 5.62 19.89
N ASN A 334 -5.76 5.13 20.68
CA ASN A 334 -5.54 4.21 21.81
C ASN A 334 -5.06 2.81 21.37
N ARG A 335 -5.17 2.45 20.08
CA ARG A 335 -4.63 1.18 19.56
C ARG A 335 -3.14 1.26 19.20
N GLU A 336 -2.51 2.43 19.28
CA GLU A 336 -1.06 2.56 19.20
C GLU A 336 -0.42 2.01 20.48
N ILE A 337 0.59 1.15 20.36
CA ILE A 337 1.22 0.52 21.54
C ILE A 337 1.73 1.52 22.59
N GLU A 338 2.09 2.74 22.18
CA GLU A 338 2.57 3.80 23.07
C GLU A 338 1.45 4.45 23.90
N ASN A 339 0.22 4.39 23.42
CA ASN A 339 -0.97 4.95 24.08
C ASN A 339 -1.93 3.84 24.53
N PHE A 340 -1.47 2.59 24.56
CA PHE A 340 -2.35 1.44 24.69
C PHE A 340 -2.82 1.27 26.14
N ASP A 341 -4.13 1.47 26.34
CA ASP A 341 -4.82 1.36 27.63
C ASP A 341 -6.06 0.45 27.58
N GLU A 342 -6.26 -0.27 26.47
CA GLU A 342 -7.44 -1.09 26.18
C GLU A 342 -7.20 -2.61 26.33
N ASP A 343 -8.25 -3.42 26.09
CA ASP A 343 -8.09 -4.86 25.91
C ASP A 343 -7.43 -5.20 24.56
N TYR A 344 -6.43 -6.08 24.58
CA TYR A 344 -5.70 -6.54 23.38
C TYR A 344 -6.58 -7.33 22.40
N PHE A 345 -7.59 -8.02 22.89
CA PHE A 345 -8.42 -9.01 22.21
C PHE A 345 -9.88 -8.58 22.07
N SER A 346 -10.22 -7.36 22.50
CA SER A 346 -11.53 -6.76 22.32
C SER A 346 -11.40 -5.32 21.83
N MET A 347 -12.31 -4.90 20.95
CA MET A 347 -12.31 -3.58 20.35
C MET A 347 -13.71 -3.23 19.85
N ASP A 348 -14.16 -2.01 20.11
CA ASP A 348 -15.41 -1.49 19.53
C ASP A 348 -15.14 -0.87 18.16
N PHE A 349 -15.83 -1.38 17.14
CA PHE A 349 -15.76 -0.90 15.77
C PHE A 349 -16.98 -0.07 15.37
N LYS A 350 -17.91 0.23 16.27
CA LYS A 350 -19.19 0.87 15.92
C LYS A 350 -19.01 2.19 15.14
N ASN A 351 -18.12 3.06 15.60
CA ASN A 351 -17.85 4.35 14.95
C ASN A 351 -17.20 4.21 13.57
N SER A 352 -16.52 3.10 13.29
CA SER A 352 -15.84 2.88 12.01
C SER A 352 -16.80 2.82 10.82
N THR A 353 -18.04 2.35 11.01
CA THR A 353 -18.98 2.16 9.90
C THR A 353 -19.44 3.49 9.31
N GLU A 354 -19.77 4.47 10.16
CA GLU A 354 -20.19 5.80 9.72
C GLU A 354 -19.05 6.55 9.01
N ILE A 355 -17.84 6.43 9.55
CA ILE A 355 -16.63 7.02 8.97
C ILE A 355 -16.34 6.39 7.60
N LEU A 356 -16.44 5.06 7.47
CA LEU A 356 -16.29 4.35 6.20
C LEU A 356 -17.27 4.85 5.15
N GLU A 357 -18.55 4.99 5.50
CA GLU A 357 -19.57 5.43 4.55
C GLU A 357 -19.32 6.88 4.09
N SER A 358 -19.02 7.80 5.02
CA SER A 358 -18.70 9.19 4.68
C SER A 358 -17.49 9.29 3.74
N GLU A 359 -16.43 8.52 4.01
CA GLU A 359 -15.21 8.52 3.20
C GLU A 359 -15.41 7.81 1.85
N TYR A 360 -16.26 6.78 1.80
CA TYR A 360 -16.69 6.14 0.56
C TYR A 360 -17.38 7.16 -0.35
N GLN A 361 -18.37 7.91 0.16
CA GLN A 361 -19.09 8.91 -0.63
C GLN A 361 -18.15 9.99 -1.17
N LYS A 362 -17.22 10.49 -0.33
CA LYS A 362 -16.19 11.45 -0.76
C LYS A 362 -15.31 10.90 -1.89
N SER A 363 -14.95 9.62 -1.81
CA SER A 363 -14.10 8.94 -2.78
C SER A 363 -14.81 8.70 -4.11
N ILE A 364 -16.08 8.30 -4.06
CA ILE A 364 -16.93 8.11 -5.25
C ILE A 364 -17.19 9.45 -5.92
N LEU A 365 -17.49 10.52 -5.17
CA LEU A 365 -17.65 11.86 -5.73
C LEU A 365 -16.39 12.31 -6.47
N TYR A 366 -15.21 12.17 -5.85
CA TYR A 366 -13.95 12.48 -6.52
C TYR A 366 -13.74 11.67 -7.80
N LEU A 367 -14.04 10.37 -7.79
CA LEU A 367 -13.90 9.52 -8.97
C LEU A 367 -14.87 9.91 -10.09
N LYS A 368 -16.14 10.18 -9.76
CA LYS A 368 -17.14 10.66 -10.73
C LYS A 368 -16.69 11.97 -11.40
N ASP A 369 -16.27 12.95 -10.59
CA ASP A 369 -15.79 14.24 -11.09
C ASP A 369 -14.54 14.07 -11.96
N ALA A 370 -13.57 13.29 -11.49
CA ALA A 370 -12.30 13.09 -12.20
C ALA A 370 -12.48 12.33 -13.52
N LEU A 371 -13.48 11.45 -13.60
CA LEU A 371 -13.78 10.63 -14.78
C LEU A 371 -14.89 11.23 -15.67
N GLN A 372 -15.42 12.40 -15.30
CA GLN A 372 -16.49 13.10 -16.03
C GLN A 372 -17.76 12.25 -16.21
N ILE A 373 -18.17 11.57 -15.14
CA ILE A 373 -19.41 10.78 -15.12
C ILE A 373 -20.57 11.74 -14.87
N GLU A 374 -21.48 11.88 -15.83
CA GLU A 374 -22.74 12.61 -15.65
C GLU A 374 -23.71 11.79 -14.77
N ASP A 375 -24.47 12.47 -13.91
CA ASP A 375 -25.42 11.86 -12.94
C ASP A 375 -26.70 11.31 -13.59
#